data_AF-A0A7S0ZGU7-F1
#
_entry.id   AF-A0A7S0ZGU7-F1
#
_cell.length_a   1.000
_cell.length_b   1.000
_cell.length_c   1.000
_cell.angle_alpha   90.00
_cell.angle_beta   90.00
_cell.angle_gamma   90.00
#
_symmetry.space_group_name_H-M   'P 1'
#
loop_
_entity.id
_entity.type
_entity.pdbx_description
1 polymer ?
#
loop_
_entity_poly.entity_id
_entity_poly.type
_entity_poly.pdbx_seq_one_letter_code
_entity_poly.pdbx_strand_id
1 'polypeptide(L)'
;MEGVRRCSKLILGSASATRYLLVSEMGYIEGENLIRMPADIDEKSIRSTNPYELVLLLGHAKADALIHRINAQKLDLPHDTLLLTGDQVVVHGERILEKPESESEFRMNCKLFGESPAGTVGSIVVTHLKSGKRYDAVDSTEIYMRSIPDEIIEKLIDEGHIFHNAGGLRIEDPLVSKFVDHVIG
;
A
#
# COMPACT_ATOMS: atom_id res chain seq x y z
N MET A 1 -16.79 16.98 22.57
CA MET A 1 -16.19 16.15 21.51
C MET A 1 -17.33 15.57 20.71
N GLU A 2 -17.64 16.17 19.55
CA GLU A 2 -18.57 15.54 18.61
C GLU A 2 -17.96 14.19 18.22
N GLY A 3 -18.70 13.11 18.48
CA GLY A 3 -18.25 11.78 18.13
C GLY A 3 -17.99 11.73 16.63
N VAL A 4 -16.79 11.27 16.25
CA VAL A 4 -16.43 11.04 14.84
C VAL A 4 -17.49 10.12 14.25
N ARG A 5 -18.40 10.68 13.43
CA ARG A 5 -19.39 9.88 12.71
C ARG A 5 -18.67 9.15 11.59
N ARG A 6 -18.72 7.82 11.66
CA ARG A 6 -18.28 6.95 10.58
C ARG A 6 -19.18 7.16 9.36
N CYS A 7 -18.61 7.15 8.16
CA CYS A 7 -19.42 7.11 6.94
C CYS A 7 -20.25 5.82 6.88
N SER A 8 -21.40 5.89 6.22
CA SER A 8 -22.30 4.73 6.04
C SER A 8 -21.68 3.67 5.11
N LYS A 9 -20.80 4.08 4.19
CA LYS A 9 -20.15 3.19 3.23
C LYS A 9 -18.72 3.65 2.92
N LEU A 10 -17.80 2.70 2.86
CA LEU A 10 -16.43 2.88 2.41
C LEU A 10 -16.18 2.02 1.17
N ILE A 11 -15.59 2.61 0.15
CA ILE A 11 -15.03 1.89 -1.00
C ILE A 11 -13.52 1.82 -0.82
N LEU A 12 -12.96 0.63 -0.74
CA LEU A 12 -11.51 0.40 -0.71
C LEU A 12 -11.00 0.18 -2.14
N GLY A 13 -10.25 1.16 -2.63
CA GLY A 13 -9.65 1.22 -3.97
C GLY A 13 -8.40 0.36 -4.16
N SER A 14 -8.18 -0.67 -3.33
CA SER A 14 -6.94 -1.45 -3.30
C SER A 14 -7.18 -2.95 -3.44
N ALA A 15 -6.27 -3.63 -4.16
CA ALA A 15 -6.21 -5.09 -4.23
C ALA A 15 -5.43 -5.72 -3.06
N SER A 16 -4.73 -4.92 -2.24
CA SER A 16 -3.88 -5.43 -1.15
C SER A 16 -4.70 -6.12 -0.05
N ALA A 17 -4.32 -7.36 0.27
CA ALA A 17 -4.89 -8.10 1.39
C ALA A 17 -4.63 -7.41 2.74
N THR A 18 -3.41 -6.89 2.95
CA THR A 18 -3.04 -6.18 4.18
C THR A 18 -3.89 -4.93 4.39
N ARG A 19 -4.10 -4.11 3.34
CA ARG A 19 -4.96 -2.92 3.45
C ARG A 19 -6.42 -3.28 3.73
N TYR A 20 -6.91 -4.40 3.17
CA TYR A 20 -8.24 -4.90 3.50
C TYR A 20 -8.36 -5.29 4.97
N LEU A 21 -7.37 -5.99 5.54
CA LEU A 21 -7.35 -6.37 6.95
C LEU A 21 -7.37 -5.13 7.87
N LEU A 22 -6.53 -4.13 7.61
CA LEU A 22 -6.51 -2.88 8.38
C LEU A 22 -7.87 -2.16 8.38
N VAL A 23 -8.48 -2.03 7.20
CA VAL A 23 -9.82 -1.42 7.07
C VAL A 23 -10.89 -2.25 7.80
N SER A 24 -10.76 -3.57 7.81
CA SER A 24 -11.67 -4.47 8.52
C SER A 24 -11.53 -4.34 10.03
N GLU A 25 -10.31 -4.25 10.56
CA GLU A 25 -10.02 -4.01 11.98
C GLU A 25 -10.56 -2.65 12.46
N MET A 26 -10.58 -1.66 11.57
CA MET A 26 -11.23 -0.39 11.86
C MET A 26 -12.74 -0.53 11.99
N GLY A 27 -13.36 -1.65 11.58
CA GLY A 27 -14.80 -1.95 11.66
C GLY A 27 -15.59 -1.78 10.36
N TYR A 28 -14.91 -1.78 9.20
CA TYR A 28 -15.56 -1.79 7.89
C TYR A 28 -15.65 -3.22 7.38
N ILE A 29 -16.86 -3.76 7.27
CA ILE A 29 -17.12 -5.17 7.01
C ILE A 29 -17.66 -5.34 5.59
N GLU A 30 -17.06 -6.25 4.83
CA GLU A 30 -17.51 -6.60 3.48
C GLU A 30 -18.91 -7.21 3.52
N GLY A 31 -19.79 -6.75 2.61
CA GLY A 31 -21.22 -7.11 2.63
C GLY A 31 -22.09 -6.17 3.47
N GLU A 32 -21.50 -5.38 4.38
CA GLU A 32 -22.23 -4.38 5.18
C GLU A 32 -21.91 -2.96 4.70
N ASN A 33 -20.80 -2.40 5.20
CA ASN A 33 -20.39 -1.00 4.99
C ASN A 33 -19.05 -0.88 4.24
N LEU A 34 -18.50 -1.98 3.71
CA LEU A 34 -17.30 -1.99 2.86
C LEU A 34 -17.63 -2.52 1.44
N ILE A 35 -17.06 -1.89 0.42
CA ILE A 35 -16.98 -2.38 -0.96
C ILE A 35 -15.51 -2.43 -1.35
N ARG A 36 -15.02 -3.57 -1.84
CA ARG A 36 -13.68 -3.68 -2.43
C ARG A 36 -13.76 -3.41 -3.93
N MET A 37 -12.95 -2.46 -4.39
CA MET A 37 -12.99 -2.02 -5.77
C MET A 37 -11.58 -1.61 -6.22
N PRO A 38 -10.67 -2.57 -6.48
CA PRO A 38 -9.31 -2.25 -6.90
C PRO A 38 -9.31 -1.42 -8.19
N ALA A 39 -8.44 -0.40 -8.23
CA ALA A 39 -8.17 0.33 -9.46
C ALA A 39 -7.37 -0.55 -10.42
N ASP A 40 -7.76 -0.51 -11.69
CA ASP A 40 -7.06 -1.16 -12.79
C ASP A 40 -6.41 -0.06 -13.64
N ILE A 41 -5.22 0.36 -13.24
CA ILE A 41 -4.44 1.41 -13.91
C ILE A 41 -3.05 0.90 -14.22
N ASP A 42 -2.44 1.45 -15.27
CA ASP A 42 -1.03 1.23 -15.57
C ASP A 42 -0.16 2.09 -14.64
N GLU A 43 0.10 1.59 -13.44
CA GLU A 43 0.96 2.26 -12.45
C GLU A 43 2.37 2.53 -13.00
N LYS A 44 2.86 1.71 -13.96
CA LYS A 44 4.20 1.87 -14.54
C LYS A 44 4.31 3.11 -15.43
N SER A 45 3.19 3.65 -15.92
CA SER A 45 3.16 4.89 -16.71
C SER A 45 3.30 6.16 -15.85
N ILE A 46 3.10 6.04 -14.53
CA ILE A 46 3.15 7.16 -13.57
C ILE A 46 4.50 7.08 -12.85
N ARG A 47 5.29 8.15 -12.96
CA ARG A 47 6.67 8.19 -12.47
C ARG A 47 6.99 9.53 -11.83
N SER A 48 7.68 9.48 -10.69
CA SER A 48 8.41 10.58 -10.08
C SER A 48 9.67 9.99 -9.43
N THR A 49 10.75 10.76 -9.41
CA THR A 49 11.97 10.41 -8.66
C THR A 49 11.84 10.70 -7.17
N ASN A 50 10.84 11.50 -6.77
CA ASN A 50 10.53 11.74 -5.36
C ASN A 50 9.50 10.70 -4.88
N PRO A 51 9.83 9.84 -3.91
CA PRO A 51 8.92 8.78 -3.45
C PRO A 51 7.62 9.34 -2.85
N TYR A 52 7.68 10.48 -2.15
CA TYR A 52 6.50 11.12 -1.55
C TYR A 52 5.52 11.61 -2.61
N GLU A 53 6.04 12.18 -3.69
CA GLU A 53 5.23 12.62 -4.82
C GLU A 53 4.68 11.42 -5.60
N LEU A 54 5.51 10.39 -5.84
CA LEU A 54 5.11 9.19 -6.58
C LEU A 54 3.90 8.51 -5.94
N VAL A 55 3.91 8.30 -4.61
CA VAL A 55 2.79 7.63 -3.95
C VAL A 55 1.51 8.47 -3.96
N LEU A 56 1.62 9.80 -3.91
CA LEU A 56 0.44 10.68 -4.05
C LEU A 56 -0.11 10.62 -5.47
N LEU A 57 0.74 10.73 -6.49
CA LEU A 57 0.34 10.63 -7.90
C LEU A 57 -0.41 9.31 -8.17
N LEU A 58 0.14 8.19 -7.68
CA LEU A 58 -0.50 6.87 -7.80
C LEU A 58 -1.83 6.82 -7.04
N GLY A 59 -1.87 7.32 -5.81
CA GLY A 59 -3.09 7.38 -4.99
C GLY A 59 -4.20 8.18 -5.67
N HIS A 60 -3.88 9.35 -6.22
CA HIS A 60 -4.82 10.20 -6.97
C HIS A 60 -5.28 9.56 -8.28
N ALA A 61 -4.37 8.98 -9.06
CA ALA A 61 -4.71 8.32 -10.32
C ALA A 61 -5.68 7.14 -10.09
N LYS A 62 -5.47 6.36 -9.02
CA LYS A 62 -6.40 5.30 -8.61
C LYS A 62 -7.77 5.89 -8.25
N ALA A 63 -7.81 7.00 -7.53
CA ALA A 63 -9.07 7.67 -7.17
C ALA A 63 -9.84 8.12 -8.44
N ASP A 64 -9.15 8.76 -9.38
CA ASP A 64 -9.76 9.29 -10.60
C ASP A 64 -10.32 8.18 -11.49
N ALA A 65 -9.55 7.10 -11.70
CA ALA A 65 -10.00 5.94 -12.46
C ALA A 65 -11.25 5.28 -11.84
N LEU A 66 -11.27 5.15 -10.51
CA LEU A 66 -12.40 4.56 -9.80
C LEU A 66 -13.64 5.46 -9.83
N ILE A 67 -13.49 6.77 -9.64
CA ILE A 67 -14.60 7.73 -9.75
C ILE A 67 -15.18 7.68 -11.16
N HIS A 68 -14.35 7.65 -12.19
CA HIS A 68 -14.81 7.51 -13.57
C HIS A 68 -15.65 6.22 -13.75
N ARG A 69 -15.15 5.08 -13.24
CA ARG A 69 -15.86 3.80 -13.31
C ARG A 69 -17.18 3.81 -12.53
N ILE A 70 -17.19 4.34 -11.31
CA ILE A 70 -18.39 4.45 -10.46
C ILE A 70 -19.47 5.28 -11.17
N ASN A 71 -19.08 6.42 -11.74
CA ASN A 71 -19.98 7.30 -12.49
C ASN A 71 -20.52 6.62 -13.76
N ALA A 72 -19.66 5.92 -14.50
CA ALA A 72 -20.05 5.18 -15.70
C ALA A 72 -21.05 4.05 -15.39
N GLN A 73 -20.87 3.35 -14.27
CA GLN A 73 -21.76 2.29 -13.80
C GLN A 73 -23.03 2.81 -13.12
N LYS A 74 -23.12 4.11 -12.82
CA LYS A 74 -24.25 4.74 -12.11
C LYS A 74 -24.62 4.00 -10.82
N LEU A 75 -23.60 3.62 -10.04
CA LEU A 75 -23.82 2.91 -8.79
C LEU A 75 -24.65 3.77 -7.83
N ASP A 76 -25.73 3.19 -7.29
CA ASP A 76 -26.53 3.82 -6.24
C ASP A 76 -25.79 3.66 -4.90
N LEU A 77 -25.21 4.76 -4.42
CA LEU A 77 -24.35 4.80 -3.24
C LEU A 77 -24.89 5.83 -2.24
N PRO A 78 -24.81 5.55 -0.92
CA PRO A 78 -25.15 6.53 0.11
C PRO A 78 -24.42 7.87 -0.08
N HIS A 79 -25.08 8.95 0.32
CA HIS A 79 -24.60 10.31 0.06
C HIS A 79 -23.27 10.64 0.75
N ASP A 80 -22.97 9.96 1.86
CA ASP A 80 -21.76 10.09 2.67
C ASP A 80 -20.69 9.04 2.34
N THR A 81 -20.80 8.35 1.20
CA THR A 81 -19.82 7.33 0.78
C THR A 81 -18.44 7.94 0.56
N LEU A 82 -17.44 7.30 1.17
CA LEU A 82 -16.03 7.62 0.99
C LEU A 82 -15.34 6.60 0.07
N LEU A 83 -14.44 7.07 -0.79
CA LEU A 83 -13.49 6.25 -1.52
C LEU A 83 -12.10 6.43 -0.88
N LEU A 84 -11.49 5.33 -0.48
CA LEU A 84 -10.12 5.27 0.04
C LEU A 84 -9.21 4.60 -0.99
N THR A 85 -8.23 5.36 -1.46
CA THR A 85 -7.14 4.89 -2.33
C THR A 85 -5.81 5.23 -1.68
N GLY A 86 -4.73 4.68 -2.21
CA GLY A 86 -3.40 4.93 -1.70
C GLY A 86 -2.39 4.04 -2.40
N ASP A 87 -1.13 4.37 -2.18
CA ASP A 87 0.00 3.62 -2.69
C ASP A 87 1.12 3.54 -1.66
N GLN A 88 2.08 2.64 -1.87
CA GLN A 88 3.26 2.53 -1.00
C GLN A 88 4.42 1.96 -1.79
N VAL A 89 5.57 2.61 -1.61
CA VAL A 89 6.86 2.17 -2.15
C VAL A 89 7.82 1.86 -1.02
N VAL A 90 8.82 1.03 -1.32
CA VAL A 90 10.00 0.86 -0.47
C VAL A 90 11.10 1.77 -1.00
N VAL A 91 11.86 2.37 -0.10
CA VAL A 91 13.05 3.17 -0.42
C VAL A 91 14.28 2.57 0.25
N HIS A 92 15.42 2.63 -0.42
CA HIS A 92 16.71 2.25 0.16
C HIS A 92 17.77 3.21 -0.36
N GLY A 93 18.34 4.01 0.54
CA GLY A 93 19.11 5.20 0.14
C GLY A 93 18.26 6.13 -0.73
N GLU A 94 18.74 6.44 -1.94
CA GLU A 94 18.05 7.28 -2.92
C GLU A 94 17.19 6.48 -3.93
N ARG A 95 17.10 5.15 -3.76
CA ARG A 95 16.43 4.27 -4.72
C ARG A 95 15.02 3.94 -4.27
N ILE A 96 14.06 4.07 -5.18
CA ILE A 96 12.72 3.49 -5.03
C ILE A 96 12.80 2.02 -5.46
N LEU A 97 12.44 1.12 -4.55
CA LEU A 97 12.37 -0.32 -4.79
C LEU A 97 10.90 -0.70 -5.02
N GLU A 98 10.57 -1.04 -6.27
CA GLU A 98 9.28 -1.62 -6.64
C GLU A 98 9.24 -3.12 -6.28
N LYS A 99 8.27 -3.86 -6.84
CA LYS A 99 8.26 -5.32 -6.76
C LYS A 99 9.48 -5.85 -7.53
N PRO A 100 10.26 -6.79 -6.96
CA PRO A 100 11.34 -7.43 -7.69
C PRO A 100 10.83 -8.01 -9.02
N GLU A 101 11.63 -7.92 -10.08
CA GLU A 101 11.35 -8.57 -11.37
C GLU A 101 12.10 -9.91 -11.50
N SER A 102 13.03 -10.20 -10.58
CA SER A 102 13.76 -11.46 -10.53
C SER A 102 14.14 -11.87 -9.11
N GLU A 103 14.38 -13.16 -8.90
CA GLU A 103 14.91 -13.66 -7.63
C GLU A 103 16.32 -13.11 -7.32
N SER A 104 17.13 -12.83 -8.35
CA SER A 104 18.47 -12.26 -8.17
C SER A 104 18.38 -10.84 -7.62
N GLU A 105 17.43 -10.05 -8.11
CA GLU A 105 17.13 -8.73 -7.58
C GLU A 105 16.63 -8.81 -6.13
N PHE A 106 15.74 -9.77 -5.84
CA PHE A 106 15.27 -9.98 -4.47
C PHE A 106 16.42 -10.33 -3.50
N ARG A 107 17.33 -11.24 -3.88
CA ARG A 107 18.53 -11.57 -3.09
C ARG A 107 19.40 -10.33 -2.83
N MET A 108 19.59 -9.49 -3.84
CA MET A 108 20.35 -8.24 -3.70
C MET A 108 19.66 -7.28 -2.72
N ASN A 109 18.34 -7.07 -2.85
CA ASN A 109 17.57 -6.21 -1.95
C ASN A 109 17.65 -6.70 -0.49
N CYS A 110 17.49 -8.00 -0.24
CA CYS A 110 17.61 -8.58 1.10
C CYS A 110 18.97 -8.32 1.75
N LYS A 111 20.06 -8.36 0.97
CA LYS A 111 21.40 -8.03 1.48
C LYS A 111 21.50 -6.56 1.89
N LEU A 112 21.01 -5.66 1.03
CA LEU A 112 21.00 -4.22 1.29
C LEU A 112 20.25 -3.85 2.57
N PHE A 113 19.12 -4.51 2.84
CA PHE A 113 18.31 -4.27 4.04
C PHE A 113 19.01 -4.65 5.34
N GLY A 114 19.97 -5.58 5.30
CA GLY A 114 20.80 -5.94 6.46
C GLY A 114 22.01 -5.03 6.67
N GLU A 115 22.35 -4.18 5.69
CA GLU A 115 23.49 -3.26 5.75
C GLU A 115 23.08 -1.85 6.18
N SER A 116 21.88 -1.42 5.78
CA SER A 116 21.32 -0.10 6.11
C SER A 116 19.79 -0.15 6.08
N PRO A 117 19.11 0.72 6.84
CA PRO A 117 17.66 0.66 6.98
C PRO A 117 16.96 0.86 5.64
N ALA A 118 15.91 0.08 5.43
CA ALA A 118 14.93 0.36 4.39
C ALA A 118 13.95 1.41 4.91
N GLY A 119 13.35 2.18 4.01
CA GLY A 119 12.21 3.02 4.31
C GLY A 119 10.96 2.55 3.57
N THR A 120 9.79 2.88 4.10
CA THR A 120 8.54 2.88 3.34
C THR A 120 8.05 4.31 3.23
N VAL A 121 7.46 4.64 2.08
CA VAL A 121 6.70 5.87 1.90
C VAL A 121 5.34 5.47 1.38
N GLY A 122 4.28 5.87 2.07
CA GLY A 122 2.91 5.46 1.77
C GLY A 122 1.96 6.65 1.74
N SER A 123 1.02 6.63 0.80
CA SER A 123 -0.04 7.64 0.70
C SER A 123 -1.40 7.06 1.08
N ILE A 124 -2.25 7.93 1.60
CA ILE A 124 -3.70 7.73 1.64
C ILE A 124 -4.37 8.88 0.91
N VAL A 125 -5.42 8.58 0.16
CA VAL A 125 -6.25 9.55 -0.54
C VAL A 125 -7.71 9.19 -0.26
N VAL A 126 -8.43 10.10 0.38
CA VAL A 126 -9.84 9.95 0.75
C VAL A 126 -10.67 10.91 -0.07
N THR A 127 -11.60 10.39 -0.87
CA THR A 127 -12.54 11.20 -1.66
C THR A 127 -13.98 10.98 -1.19
N HIS A 128 -14.68 12.06 -0.84
CA HIS A 128 -16.11 12.03 -0.59
C HIS A 128 -16.87 12.07 -1.92
N LEU A 129 -17.38 10.92 -2.36
CA LEU A 129 -17.85 10.71 -3.75
C LEU A 129 -18.90 11.72 -4.21
N LYS A 130 -19.84 12.09 -3.32
CA LYS A 130 -20.91 13.02 -3.70
C LYS A 130 -20.47 14.48 -3.83
N SER A 131 -19.56 14.94 -2.97
CA SER A 131 -19.16 16.35 -2.91
C SER A 131 -17.92 16.62 -3.75
N GLY A 132 -17.19 15.57 -4.14
CA GLY A 132 -15.91 15.67 -4.83
C GLY A 132 -14.76 16.14 -3.93
N LYS A 133 -15.02 16.44 -2.64
CA LYS A 133 -13.96 16.82 -1.70
C LYS A 133 -12.97 15.68 -1.54
N ARG A 134 -11.68 16.00 -1.67
CA ARG A 134 -10.58 15.06 -1.59
C ARG A 134 -9.55 15.56 -0.58
N TYR A 135 -9.03 14.64 0.22
CA TYR A 135 -7.95 14.87 1.16
C TYR A 135 -6.92 13.76 0.97
N ASP A 136 -5.67 14.09 1.18
CA ASP A 136 -4.55 13.17 1.06
C ASP A 136 -3.55 13.41 2.19
N ALA A 137 -2.79 12.37 2.49
CA ALA A 137 -1.67 12.42 3.42
C ALA A 137 -0.61 11.42 2.97
N VAL A 138 0.63 11.70 3.37
CA VAL A 138 1.77 10.81 3.18
C VAL A 138 2.40 10.55 4.53
N ASP A 139 2.84 9.32 4.73
CA ASP A 139 3.58 8.90 5.89
C ASP A 139 4.81 8.10 5.46
N SER A 140 5.82 8.09 6.31
CA SER A 140 7.08 7.39 6.05
C SER A 140 7.61 6.70 7.29
N THR A 141 8.21 5.55 7.11
CA THR A 141 8.73 4.73 8.21
C THR A 141 10.10 4.19 7.87
N GLU A 142 11.02 4.17 8.83
CA GLU A 142 12.30 3.47 8.71
C GLU A 142 12.24 2.10 9.37
N ILE A 143 12.84 1.11 8.71
CA ILE A 143 12.82 -0.29 9.11
C ILE A 143 14.28 -0.73 9.27
N TYR A 144 14.66 -1.03 10.50
CA TYR A 144 15.99 -1.50 10.84
C TYR A 144 15.95 -3.02 10.97
N MET A 145 16.78 -3.70 10.17
CA MET A 145 16.82 -5.15 10.12
C MET A 145 18.24 -5.67 10.24
N ARG A 146 18.39 -6.83 10.86
CA ARG A 146 19.61 -7.65 10.79
C ARG A 146 19.67 -8.35 9.45
N SER A 147 20.86 -8.79 9.07
CA SER A 147 21.05 -9.62 7.88
C SER A 147 20.18 -10.87 7.94
N ILE A 148 19.39 -11.08 6.89
CA ILE A 148 18.57 -12.28 6.71
C ILE A 148 19.49 -13.39 6.16
N PRO A 149 19.56 -14.57 6.79
CA PRO A 149 20.36 -15.69 6.29
C PRO A 149 19.92 -16.14 4.90
N ASP A 150 20.88 -16.56 4.06
CA ASP A 150 20.60 -17.01 2.69
C ASP A 150 19.54 -18.14 2.65
N GLU A 151 19.55 -19.07 3.60
CA GLU A 151 18.54 -20.15 3.69
C GLU A 151 17.10 -19.63 3.84
N ILE A 152 16.92 -18.49 4.52
CA ILE A 152 15.61 -17.85 4.69
C ILE A 152 15.23 -17.10 3.42
N ILE A 153 16.19 -16.46 2.75
CA ILE A 153 15.97 -15.79 1.47
C ILE A 153 15.50 -16.79 0.42
N GLU A 154 16.15 -17.96 0.32
CA GLU A 154 15.73 -19.02 -0.61
C GLU A 154 14.33 -19.55 -0.27
N LYS A 155 14.02 -19.72 1.01
CA LYS A 155 12.67 -20.13 1.42
C LYS A 155 11.60 -19.11 1.02
N LEU A 156 11.86 -17.82 1.17
CA LEU A 156 10.94 -16.76 0.74
C LEU A 156 10.75 -16.75 -0.78
N ILE A 157 11.80 -17.04 -1.55
CA ILE A 157 11.74 -17.21 -3.00
C ILE A 157 10.84 -18.40 -3.36
N ASP A 158 11.03 -19.55 -2.71
CA ASP A 158 10.25 -20.77 -2.93
C ASP A 158 8.75 -20.57 -2.63
N GLU A 159 8.41 -19.72 -1.66
CA GLU A 159 7.02 -19.35 -1.35
C GLU A 159 6.37 -18.48 -2.44
N GLY A 160 7.16 -17.86 -3.33
CA GLY A 160 6.69 -17.14 -4.52
C GLY A 160 6.01 -15.78 -4.24
N HIS A 161 5.83 -15.41 -2.98
CA HIS A 161 5.15 -14.16 -2.61
C HIS A 161 6.00 -12.91 -2.83
N ILE A 162 7.29 -13.05 -3.12
CA ILE A 162 8.25 -11.94 -3.27
C ILE A 162 7.87 -10.98 -4.40
N PHE A 163 7.23 -11.47 -5.47
CA PHE A 163 6.87 -10.66 -6.65
C PHE A 163 5.62 -9.80 -6.44
N HIS A 164 4.98 -9.91 -5.28
CA HIS A 164 3.72 -9.22 -4.99
C HIS A 164 3.86 -8.04 -4.03
N ASN A 165 5.04 -7.85 -3.43
CA ASN A 165 5.31 -6.83 -2.42
C ASN A 165 6.41 -5.88 -2.91
N ALA A 166 6.25 -4.57 -2.67
CA ALA A 166 7.34 -3.61 -2.91
C ALA A 166 8.54 -3.98 -2.03
N GLY A 167 9.75 -3.97 -2.61
CA GLY A 167 10.97 -4.46 -1.95
C GLY A 167 11.02 -5.98 -1.71
N GLY A 168 9.94 -6.71 -2.03
CA GLY A 168 9.86 -8.18 -1.94
C GLY A 168 9.63 -8.75 -0.55
N LEU A 169 9.65 -7.94 0.51
CA LEU A 169 9.47 -8.38 1.90
C LEU A 169 8.16 -7.87 2.51
N ARG A 170 7.68 -8.62 3.49
CA ARG A 170 6.67 -8.18 4.46
C ARG A 170 7.30 -8.33 5.84
N ILE A 171 7.35 -7.26 6.62
CA ILE A 171 8.02 -7.29 7.92
C ILE A 171 7.25 -8.13 8.95
N GLU A 172 5.96 -8.35 8.71
CA GLU A 172 5.08 -9.18 9.52
C GLU A 172 5.22 -10.68 9.21
N ASP A 173 5.93 -11.04 8.14
CA ASP A 173 6.12 -12.43 7.75
C ASP A 173 6.88 -13.18 8.87
N PRO A 174 6.44 -14.37 9.32
CA PRO A 174 7.12 -15.11 10.39
C PRO A 174 8.59 -15.44 10.10
N LEU A 175 8.97 -15.51 8.81
CA LEU A 175 10.35 -15.70 8.39
C LEU A 175 11.18 -14.42 8.45
N VAL A 176 10.55 -13.26 8.29
CA VAL A 176 11.23 -11.95 8.20
C VAL A 176 11.23 -11.22 9.54
N SER A 177 10.11 -11.23 10.26
CA SER A 177 9.87 -10.51 11.53
C SER A 177 10.94 -10.73 12.59
N LYS A 178 11.56 -11.92 12.63
CA LYS A 178 12.64 -12.26 13.58
C LYS A 178 13.94 -11.48 13.34
N PHE A 179 14.07 -10.90 12.15
CA PHE A 179 15.23 -10.10 11.73
C PHE A 179 14.95 -8.61 11.79
N VAL A 180 13.70 -8.19 12.05
CA VAL A 180 13.36 -6.79 12.29
C VAL A 180 13.80 -6.43 13.70
N ASP A 181 14.70 -5.46 13.84
CA ASP A 181 15.16 -5.00 15.14
C ASP A 181 14.20 -3.98 15.73
N HIS A 182 13.85 -2.96 14.94
CA HIS A 182 12.88 -1.93 15.31
C HIS A 182 12.38 -1.16 14.08
N VAL A 183 11.30 -0.42 14.29
CA VAL A 183 10.62 0.40 13.28
C VAL A 183 10.47 1.80 13.85
N ILE A 184 10.77 2.83 13.06
CA ILE A 184 10.64 4.24 13.44
C ILE A 184 9.63 4.91 12.49
N GLY A 185 8.51 5.38 13.04
CA GLY A 185 7.42 6.08 12.35
C GLY A 185 6.57 6.87 13.33
#